data_AF-A0A6A5RGK6-F1
#
_entry.id   AF-A0A6A5RGK6-F1
#
_cell.length_a   1.000
_cell.length_b   1.000
_cell.length_c   1.000
_cell.angle_alpha   90.00
_cell.angle_beta   90.00
_cell.angle_gamma   90.00
#
_symmetry.space_group_name_H-M   'P 1'
#
loop_
_entity.id
_entity.type
_entity.pdbx_description
1 polymer ?
#
loop_
_entity_poly.entity_id
_entity_poly.type
_entity_poly.pdbx_seq_one_letter_code
_entity_poly.pdbx_strand_id
1 'polypeptide(L)'
;MAIASGQALLHNSVEVVTAFCKRASIAHQATNCLTEILFEEALARAYECDTYLKTHGRPIGPLHGLPISLKDSFNVSFIANAPASSNSVVVQILFDAGAVFYVKTNIPQTMMTADSHNNVVGRTLNPHKLTLTAGGSTGGEAALIAMKGSVLGLATDIAGSNRIPALCCGITSIKPSASRVPFSGGVTPGRLGSPGQILPVIGPCGRTIRDYELFLRTVISSQPWRLDPMVLNIPWRAPDFSLKDKKLRFGLIHSTLSRPLHPPIARALHSAATSLKAAGHPIVLFDNKIGDMYADVELAWKYSMLDPWSTPLKHVHASGEPRIPSLSISGWPELKTWKPSLEALWGMNVQRAGVLKKYQSLMVDEDLDALLMPGYQAVAPKHDTYGLPIYTTLANWLDYPAGILTHGWAERKADKQFLREGVVYDPPYDPEAAEGMPAHVQIVGKPFMDKELLGIMKVVEIVLEKSA
;
A
#
# COMPACT_ATOMS: atom_id res chain seq x y z
N MET A 1 -2.25 -15.63 -20.08
CA MET A 1 -2.85 -14.28 -20.17
C MET A 1 -3.42 -14.12 -21.56
N ALA A 2 -4.60 -13.53 -21.69
CA ALA A 2 -5.34 -13.46 -22.95
C ALA A 2 -4.56 -12.75 -24.10
N ILE A 3 -3.63 -11.83 -23.79
CA ILE A 3 -2.69 -11.22 -24.74
C ILE A 3 -1.74 -12.28 -25.33
N ALA A 4 -1.09 -13.09 -24.48
CA ALA A 4 -0.14 -14.11 -24.92
C ALA A 4 -0.80 -15.27 -25.68
N SER A 5 -2.10 -15.50 -25.49
CA SER A 5 -2.87 -16.54 -26.20
C SER A 5 -3.68 -16.00 -27.39
N GLY A 6 -3.67 -14.68 -27.65
CA GLY A 6 -4.51 -14.04 -28.67
C GLY A 6 -6.03 -14.15 -28.44
N GLN A 7 -6.46 -14.42 -27.19
CA GLN A 7 -7.86 -14.70 -26.83
C GLN A 7 -8.57 -13.54 -26.12
N ALA A 8 -7.94 -12.37 -25.96
CA ALA A 8 -8.62 -11.22 -25.38
C ALA A 8 -9.64 -10.63 -26.38
N LEU A 9 -10.71 -10.02 -25.85
CA LEU A 9 -11.63 -9.18 -26.63
C LEU A 9 -10.91 -8.00 -27.34
N LEU A 10 -9.70 -7.69 -26.87
CA LEU A 10 -8.68 -6.85 -27.50
C LEU A 10 -7.57 -7.80 -27.97
N HIS A 11 -7.28 -7.83 -29.26
CA HIS A 11 -6.49 -8.85 -29.94
C HIS A 11 -4.98 -8.68 -29.81
N ASN A 12 -4.49 -7.54 -29.30
CA ASN A 12 -3.05 -7.26 -29.16
C ASN A 12 -2.72 -6.23 -28.05
N SER A 13 -1.43 -6.02 -27.77
CA SER A 13 -0.93 -5.12 -26.73
C SER A 13 -1.30 -3.66 -27.01
N VAL A 14 -1.21 -3.21 -28.27
CA VAL A 14 -1.57 -1.84 -28.66
C VAL A 14 -3.01 -1.51 -28.31
N GLU A 15 -3.95 -2.42 -28.59
CA GLU A 15 -5.37 -2.24 -28.28
C GLU A 15 -5.64 -2.19 -26.77
N VAL A 16 -4.99 -3.08 -26.01
CA VAL A 16 -5.05 -3.07 -24.53
C VAL A 16 -4.53 -1.75 -23.98
N VAL A 17 -3.32 -1.34 -24.36
CA VAL A 17 -2.70 -0.11 -23.87
C VAL A 17 -3.52 1.11 -24.27
N THR A 18 -4.02 1.17 -25.51
CA THR A 18 -4.93 2.25 -25.97
C THR A 18 -6.16 2.38 -25.09
N ALA A 19 -6.78 1.27 -24.70
CA ALA A 19 -7.96 1.28 -23.83
C ALA A 19 -7.62 1.86 -22.44
N PHE A 20 -6.46 1.50 -21.87
CA PHE A 20 -6.00 2.05 -20.59
C PHE A 20 -5.60 3.52 -20.68
N CYS A 21 -4.94 3.96 -21.76
CA CYS A 21 -4.65 5.38 -21.98
C CYS A 21 -5.95 6.22 -21.97
N LYS A 22 -6.97 5.79 -22.74
CA LYS A 22 -8.28 6.46 -22.77
C LYS A 22 -8.93 6.54 -21.38
N ARG A 23 -8.91 5.44 -20.63
CA ARG A 23 -9.53 5.40 -19.30
C ARG A 23 -8.73 6.23 -18.28
N ALA A 24 -7.41 6.26 -18.39
CA ALA A 24 -6.54 7.10 -17.56
C ALA A 24 -6.77 8.59 -17.83
N SER A 25 -6.99 9.01 -19.07
CA SER A 25 -7.38 10.40 -19.38
C SER A 25 -8.67 10.83 -18.68
N ILE A 26 -9.67 9.94 -18.63
CA ILE A 26 -10.94 10.20 -17.93
C ILE A 26 -10.70 10.27 -16.42
N ALA A 27 -9.96 9.32 -15.87
CA ALA A 27 -9.62 9.29 -14.44
C ALA A 27 -8.88 10.57 -14.04
N HIS A 28 -7.92 11.02 -14.84
CA HIS A 28 -7.16 12.24 -14.59
C HIS A 28 -8.05 13.48 -14.58
N GLN A 29 -8.93 13.65 -15.57
CA GLN A 29 -9.87 14.77 -15.61
C GLN A 29 -10.82 14.80 -14.39
N ALA A 30 -11.22 13.64 -13.87
CA ALA A 30 -12.12 13.55 -12.74
C ALA A 30 -11.43 13.70 -11.36
N THR A 31 -10.15 13.29 -11.27
CA THR A 31 -9.49 13.12 -9.96
C THR A 31 -8.11 13.74 -9.85
N ASN A 32 -7.54 14.25 -10.93
CA ASN A 32 -6.18 14.81 -10.98
C ASN A 32 -5.12 13.84 -10.42
N CYS A 33 -5.13 12.59 -10.90
CA CYS A 33 -4.34 11.49 -10.36
C CYS A 33 -3.00 11.22 -11.06
N LEU A 34 -2.67 11.92 -12.14
CA LEU A 34 -1.50 11.67 -12.99
C LEU A 34 -0.53 12.84 -12.89
N THR A 35 0.77 12.56 -12.98
CA THR A 35 1.86 13.54 -13.06
C THR A 35 2.44 13.58 -14.47
N GLU A 36 2.80 12.41 -15.00
CA GLU A 36 3.35 12.24 -16.35
C GLU A 36 2.42 11.35 -17.18
N ILE A 37 2.18 11.73 -18.43
CA ILE A 37 1.37 10.99 -19.40
C ILE A 37 2.29 10.51 -20.52
N LEU A 38 2.50 9.20 -20.60
CA LEU A 38 3.52 8.56 -21.45
C LEU A 38 2.87 7.75 -22.58
N PHE A 39 1.80 8.28 -23.16
CA PHE A 39 0.96 7.50 -24.07
C PHE A 39 1.68 7.17 -25.38
N GLU A 40 2.52 8.06 -25.89
CA GLU A 40 3.27 7.82 -27.13
C GLU A 40 4.32 6.72 -26.91
N GLU A 41 5.11 6.82 -25.85
CA GLU A 41 6.11 5.80 -25.48
C GLU A 41 5.44 4.46 -25.17
N ALA A 42 4.29 4.48 -24.50
CA ALA A 42 3.53 3.27 -24.20
C ALA A 42 3.02 2.57 -25.45
N LEU A 43 2.48 3.32 -26.42
CA LEU A 43 1.99 2.75 -27.68
C LEU A 43 3.14 2.22 -28.54
N ALA A 44 4.28 2.90 -28.56
CA ALA A 44 5.50 2.40 -29.21
C ALA A 44 5.95 1.07 -28.58
N ARG A 45 6.04 1.01 -27.24
CA ARG A 45 6.41 -0.22 -26.52
C ARG A 45 5.39 -1.35 -26.71
N ALA A 46 4.10 -1.02 -26.80
CA ALA A 46 3.06 -2.01 -27.09
C ALA A 46 3.20 -2.58 -28.50
N TYR A 47 3.52 -1.74 -29.49
CA TYR A 47 3.78 -2.18 -30.86
C TYR A 47 5.03 -3.07 -30.96
N GLU A 48 6.09 -2.76 -30.19
CA GLU A 48 7.25 -3.64 -30.05
C GLU A 48 6.88 -5.01 -29.48
N CYS A 49 6.02 -5.06 -28.46
CA CYS A 49 5.53 -6.31 -27.89
C CYS A 49 4.80 -7.14 -28.96
N ASP A 50 3.86 -6.54 -29.67
CA ASP A 50 3.09 -7.23 -30.71
C ASP A 50 3.97 -7.74 -31.86
N THR A 51 4.92 -6.92 -32.29
CA THR A 51 5.92 -7.30 -33.30
C THR A 51 6.80 -8.44 -32.83
N TYR A 52 7.26 -8.40 -31.57
CA TYR A 52 8.07 -9.46 -30.98
C TYR A 52 7.32 -10.78 -30.97
N LEU A 53 6.07 -10.79 -30.49
CA LEU A 53 5.25 -11.98 -30.42
C LEU A 53 5.01 -12.59 -31.80
N LYS A 54 4.67 -11.75 -32.79
CA LYS A 54 4.48 -12.17 -34.19
C LYS A 54 5.75 -12.78 -34.79
N THR A 55 6.91 -12.20 -34.52
CA THR A 55 8.18 -12.62 -35.11
C THR A 55 8.77 -13.86 -34.45
N HIS A 56 8.65 -13.98 -33.12
CA HIS A 56 9.30 -15.04 -32.35
C HIS A 56 8.36 -16.18 -31.93
N GLY A 57 7.04 -16.01 -32.09
CA GLY A 57 6.04 -16.99 -31.67
C GLY A 57 5.94 -17.19 -30.15
N ARG A 58 6.55 -16.31 -29.35
CA ARG A 58 6.54 -16.36 -27.88
C ARG A 58 6.54 -14.95 -27.27
N PRO A 59 5.99 -14.75 -26.06
CA PRO A 59 6.04 -13.46 -25.37
C PRO A 59 7.47 -13.10 -24.93
N ILE A 60 7.74 -11.80 -24.78
CA ILE A 60 9.00 -11.27 -24.21
C ILE A 60 9.23 -11.84 -22.80
N GLY A 61 8.18 -11.86 -22.00
CA GLY A 61 8.25 -12.30 -20.62
C GLY A 61 6.86 -12.40 -19.98
N PRO A 62 6.80 -12.63 -18.66
CA PRO A 62 5.54 -12.88 -17.96
C PRO A 62 4.60 -11.66 -17.92
N LEU A 63 5.06 -10.45 -18.26
CA LEU A 63 4.29 -9.21 -18.25
C LEU A 63 4.10 -8.61 -19.65
N HIS A 64 4.35 -9.41 -20.70
CA HIS A 64 4.29 -8.97 -22.10
C HIS A 64 3.01 -8.18 -22.44
N GLY A 65 3.21 -6.93 -22.85
CA GLY A 65 2.15 -6.02 -23.29
C GLY A 65 1.26 -5.48 -22.16
N LEU A 66 1.56 -5.78 -20.90
CA LEU A 66 0.71 -5.38 -19.78
C LEU A 66 0.96 -3.91 -19.40
N PRO A 67 -0.07 -3.02 -19.46
CA PRO A 67 0.04 -1.66 -18.95
C PRO A 67 0.16 -1.65 -17.42
N ILE A 68 1.19 -1.00 -16.90
CA ILE A 68 1.45 -0.81 -15.47
C ILE A 68 1.64 0.68 -15.18
N SER A 69 0.94 1.20 -14.18
CA SER A 69 1.09 2.57 -13.69
C SER A 69 2.17 2.65 -12.60
N LEU A 70 2.87 3.78 -12.53
CA LEU A 70 3.97 3.98 -11.60
C LEU A 70 3.71 5.19 -10.69
N LYS A 71 3.85 5.00 -9.37
CA LYS A 71 3.98 6.15 -8.45
C LYS A 71 5.11 7.07 -8.92
N ASP A 72 4.92 8.39 -8.79
CA ASP A 72 5.86 9.37 -9.30
C ASP A 72 7.31 9.25 -8.72
N SER A 73 7.49 8.59 -7.59
CA SER A 73 8.82 8.36 -6.99
C SER A 73 9.74 7.39 -7.76
N PHE A 74 9.22 6.67 -8.76
CA PHE A 74 10.02 5.75 -9.57
C PHE A 74 10.74 6.50 -10.69
N ASN A 75 12.02 6.21 -10.85
CA ASN A 75 12.82 6.74 -11.95
C ASN A 75 12.55 5.94 -13.23
N VAL A 76 12.38 6.65 -14.33
CA VAL A 76 12.14 6.10 -15.66
C VAL A 76 12.98 6.89 -16.65
N SER A 77 13.95 6.26 -17.30
CA SER A 77 14.97 6.95 -18.12
C SER A 77 14.63 7.03 -19.62
N PHE A 78 13.65 6.26 -20.09
CA PHE A 78 13.23 6.26 -21.49
C PHE A 78 12.13 7.30 -21.81
N ILE A 79 11.79 8.16 -20.84
CA ILE A 79 10.90 9.31 -21.06
C ILE A 79 11.73 10.45 -21.68
N ALA A 80 11.17 11.15 -22.67
CA ALA A 80 11.83 12.31 -23.24
C ALA A 80 12.11 13.37 -22.14
N ASN A 81 13.35 13.86 -22.06
CA ASN A 81 13.81 14.78 -21.00
C ASN A 81 13.69 14.22 -19.57
N ALA A 82 13.72 12.90 -19.39
CA ALA A 82 13.73 12.28 -18.07
C ALA A 82 14.86 12.88 -17.21
N PRO A 83 14.56 13.38 -15.99
CA PRO A 83 15.60 13.85 -15.08
C PRO A 83 16.50 12.72 -14.58
N ALA A 84 16.02 11.46 -14.67
CA ALA A 84 16.76 10.29 -14.26
C ALA A 84 17.52 9.66 -15.45
N SER A 85 18.82 9.42 -15.27
CA SER A 85 19.68 8.74 -16.25
C SER A 85 19.52 7.22 -16.29
N SER A 86 18.76 6.64 -15.35
CA SER A 86 18.51 5.20 -15.28
C SER A 86 17.15 4.90 -14.65
N ASN A 87 16.59 3.74 -15.01
CA ASN A 87 15.38 3.22 -14.40
C ASN A 87 15.63 2.80 -12.95
N SER A 88 14.61 2.90 -12.08
CA SER A 88 14.61 2.15 -10.83
C SER A 88 14.76 0.65 -11.10
N VAL A 89 15.46 -0.08 -10.24
CA VAL A 89 15.79 -1.49 -10.48
C VAL A 89 14.51 -2.32 -10.73
N VAL A 90 13.47 -2.11 -9.93
CA VAL A 90 12.18 -2.77 -10.13
C VAL A 90 11.53 -2.40 -11.46
N VAL A 91 11.63 -1.14 -11.91
CA VAL A 91 11.09 -0.69 -13.20
C VAL A 91 11.80 -1.40 -14.34
N GLN A 92 13.13 -1.52 -14.27
CA GLN A 92 13.92 -2.26 -15.27
C GLN A 92 13.51 -3.74 -15.34
N ILE A 93 13.39 -4.41 -14.20
CA ILE A 93 12.97 -5.82 -14.13
C ILE A 93 11.61 -6.02 -14.81
N LEU A 94 10.63 -5.14 -14.53
CA LEU A 94 9.31 -5.23 -15.14
C LEU A 94 9.34 -4.90 -16.65
N PHE A 95 10.14 -3.92 -17.06
CA PHE A 95 10.34 -3.56 -18.47
C PHE A 95 10.89 -4.74 -19.28
N ASP A 96 11.90 -5.42 -18.73
CA ASP A 96 12.54 -6.60 -19.31
C ASP A 96 11.58 -7.81 -19.34
N ALA A 97 10.66 -7.89 -18.38
CA ALA A 97 9.56 -8.86 -18.37
C ALA A 97 8.45 -8.54 -19.39
N GLY A 98 8.57 -7.45 -20.14
CA GLY A 98 7.66 -7.05 -21.22
C GLY A 98 6.54 -6.09 -20.81
N ALA A 99 6.61 -5.46 -19.63
CA ALA A 99 5.62 -4.48 -19.21
C ALA A 99 5.65 -3.20 -20.05
N VAL A 100 4.50 -2.52 -20.11
CA VAL A 100 4.32 -1.23 -20.78
C VAL A 100 3.98 -0.18 -19.73
N PHE A 101 4.82 0.85 -19.59
CA PHE A 101 4.54 1.97 -18.68
C PHE A 101 3.92 3.12 -19.46
N TYR A 102 2.82 3.67 -18.96
CA TYR A 102 1.99 4.63 -19.71
C TYR A 102 1.62 5.89 -18.94
N VAL A 103 1.77 5.88 -17.61
CA VAL A 103 1.54 7.05 -16.75
C VAL A 103 2.41 6.98 -15.51
N LYS A 104 2.75 8.15 -14.97
CA LYS A 104 3.14 8.30 -13.56
C LYS A 104 2.03 8.96 -12.76
N THR A 105 1.91 8.61 -11.48
CA THR A 105 0.76 8.99 -10.65
C THR A 105 1.14 9.86 -9.46
N ASN A 106 0.23 10.77 -9.13
CA ASN A 106 0.46 11.87 -8.21
C ASN A 106 0.74 11.43 -6.76
N ILE A 107 1.59 12.21 -6.09
CA ILE A 107 2.11 12.01 -4.74
C ILE A 107 2.00 13.31 -3.93
N PRO A 108 2.00 13.29 -2.59
CA PRO A 108 2.06 14.52 -1.82
C PRO A 108 3.46 15.12 -1.78
N GLN A 109 3.54 16.43 -1.51
CA GLN A 109 4.80 17.11 -1.19
C GLN A 109 5.54 16.31 -0.10
N THR A 110 6.84 16.02 -0.31
CA THR A 110 7.73 15.21 0.56
C THR A 110 7.44 13.71 0.67
N MET A 111 6.31 13.21 0.18
CA MET A 111 5.80 11.84 0.44
C MET A 111 5.48 11.50 1.91
N MET A 112 5.66 12.43 2.86
CA MET A 112 5.53 12.21 4.31
C MET A 112 4.19 12.68 4.89
N THR A 113 3.10 12.38 4.18
CA THR A 113 1.73 12.60 4.66
C THR A 113 0.77 11.61 3.99
N ALA A 114 -0.31 11.27 4.69
CA ALA A 114 -1.35 10.35 4.25
C ALA A 114 -2.43 11.05 3.40
N ASP A 115 -1.97 11.88 2.47
CA ASP A 115 -2.77 12.59 1.47
C ASP A 115 -2.00 12.63 0.13
N SER A 116 -2.58 13.13 -0.94
CA SER A 116 -1.90 13.26 -2.24
C SER A 116 -2.12 14.64 -2.85
N HIS A 117 -1.38 15.62 -2.32
CA HIS A 117 -1.42 17.01 -2.73
C HIS A 117 0.00 17.59 -2.79
N ASN A 118 0.33 18.30 -3.86
CA ASN A 118 1.56 19.10 -3.96
C ASN A 118 1.27 20.36 -4.78
N ASN A 119 2.19 21.32 -4.79
CA ASN A 119 1.98 22.60 -5.49
C ASN A 119 2.26 22.55 -6.99
N VAL A 120 2.81 21.44 -7.51
CA VAL A 120 3.16 21.28 -8.93
C VAL A 120 1.95 20.79 -9.72
N VAL A 121 1.35 19.70 -9.27
CA VAL A 121 0.22 19.03 -9.94
C VAL A 121 -1.12 19.33 -9.25
N GLY A 122 -1.09 19.77 -7.99
CA GLY A 122 -2.29 19.96 -7.20
C GLY A 122 -2.72 18.69 -6.46
N ARG A 123 -3.99 18.65 -6.06
CA ARG A 123 -4.56 17.59 -5.21
C ARG A 123 -5.20 16.50 -6.05
N THR A 124 -4.94 15.24 -5.69
CA THR A 124 -5.72 14.09 -6.14
C THR A 124 -6.97 13.92 -5.29
N LEU A 125 -8.12 13.75 -5.95
CA LEU A 125 -9.44 13.62 -5.33
C LEU A 125 -9.84 12.15 -5.24
N ASN A 126 -10.60 11.80 -4.20
CA ASN A 126 -11.13 10.44 -4.07
C ASN A 126 -12.28 10.19 -5.08
N PRO A 127 -12.22 9.13 -5.89
CA PRO A 127 -13.20 8.88 -6.94
C PRO A 127 -14.61 8.53 -6.44
N HIS A 128 -14.77 8.13 -5.18
CA HIS A 128 -16.08 7.89 -4.58
C HIS A 128 -16.74 9.18 -4.10
N LYS A 129 -15.95 10.10 -3.53
CA LYS A 129 -16.39 11.42 -3.06
C LYS A 129 -15.25 12.44 -3.14
N LEU A 130 -15.39 13.43 -4.01
CA LEU A 130 -14.36 14.43 -4.29
C LEU A 130 -14.00 15.33 -3.10
N THR A 131 -14.79 15.34 -2.03
CA THR A 131 -14.53 16.09 -0.80
C THR A 131 -13.65 15.34 0.21
N LEU A 132 -13.28 14.10 -0.09
CA LEU A 132 -12.51 13.20 0.76
C LEU A 132 -11.15 12.87 0.15
N THR A 133 -10.18 12.53 1.00
CA THR A 133 -8.83 12.20 0.54
C THR A 133 -8.78 10.88 -0.22
N ALA A 134 -7.97 10.83 -1.28
CA ALA A 134 -7.56 9.58 -1.93
C ALA A 134 -6.53 8.79 -1.10
N GLY A 135 -6.14 9.31 0.08
CA GLY A 135 -5.05 8.80 0.89
C GLY A 135 -3.68 9.16 0.31
N GLY A 136 -2.63 8.70 0.98
CA GLY A 136 -1.27 8.97 0.58
C GLY A 136 -0.25 8.00 1.18
N SER A 137 0.99 7.99 0.67
CA SER A 137 1.50 8.90 -0.36
C SER A 137 1.30 8.42 -1.81
N THR A 138 0.53 7.35 -2.02
CA THR A 138 0.25 6.77 -3.36
C THR A 138 -1.22 6.96 -3.78
N GLY A 139 -1.79 8.16 -3.54
CA GLY A 139 -3.20 8.43 -3.85
C GLY A 139 -3.49 8.47 -5.35
N GLY A 140 -2.53 8.89 -6.18
CA GLY A 140 -2.66 8.87 -7.63
C GLY A 140 -2.95 7.46 -8.19
N GLU A 141 -2.15 6.46 -7.80
CA GLU A 141 -2.40 5.05 -8.17
C GLU A 141 -3.80 4.61 -7.75
N ALA A 142 -4.18 4.87 -6.50
CA ALA A 142 -5.44 4.38 -5.97
C ALA A 142 -6.66 5.00 -6.66
N ALA A 143 -6.63 6.30 -6.92
CA ALA A 143 -7.67 6.99 -7.68
C ALA A 143 -7.75 6.48 -9.13
N LEU A 144 -6.61 6.29 -9.79
CA LEU A 144 -6.53 5.74 -11.14
C LEU A 144 -7.11 4.32 -11.22
N ILE A 145 -6.70 3.43 -10.30
CA ILE A 145 -7.14 2.03 -10.25
C ILE A 145 -8.61 1.91 -9.90
N ALA A 146 -9.11 2.68 -8.93
CA ALA A 146 -10.52 2.70 -8.57
C ALA A 146 -11.40 3.16 -9.75
N MET A 147 -10.90 4.10 -10.54
CA MET A 147 -11.52 4.52 -11.80
C MET A 147 -11.31 3.52 -12.94
N LYS A 148 -10.68 2.36 -12.71
CA LYS A 148 -10.36 1.33 -13.72
C LYS A 148 -9.39 1.81 -14.81
N GLY A 149 -8.67 2.90 -14.55
CA GLY A 149 -7.65 3.45 -15.44
C GLY A 149 -6.32 2.71 -15.37
N SER A 150 -6.15 1.77 -14.43
CA SER A 150 -5.04 0.81 -14.31
C SER A 150 -5.55 -0.51 -13.72
N VAL A 151 -4.85 -1.62 -13.98
CA VAL A 151 -5.08 -2.93 -13.34
C VAL A 151 -4.06 -3.27 -12.28
N LEU A 152 -2.85 -2.72 -12.40
CA LEU A 152 -1.71 -2.98 -11.53
C LEU A 152 -0.87 -1.70 -11.44
N GLY A 153 -0.73 -1.20 -10.22
CA GLY A 153 0.05 -0.02 -9.91
C GLY A 153 1.24 -0.36 -9.03
N LEU A 154 2.36 0.34 -9.23
CA LEU A 154 3.54 0.20 -8.40
C LEU A 154 3.56 1.30 -7.33
N ALA A 155 3.73 0.90 -6.07
CA ALA A 155 3.65 1.80 -4.93
C ALA A 155 4.81 1.58 -3.95
N THR A 156 5.05 2.58 -3.09
CA THR A 156 6.00 2.48 -1.97
C THR A 156 5.27 2.54 -0.64
N ASP A 157 5.82 1.89 0.40
CA ASP A 157 5.21 1.81 1.72
C ASP A 157 6.29 1.81 2.83
N ILE A 158 6.25 2.83 3.69
CA ILE A 158 7.10 2.92 4.91
C ILE A 158 6.26 3.03 6.20
N ALA A 159 5.02 3.51 6.09
CA ALA A 159 4.08 3.65 7.22
C ALA A 159 2.63 3.32 6.80
N GLY A 160 2.44 2.76 5.59
CA GLY A 160 1.13 2.54 4.99
C GLY A 160 0.94 3.15 3.62
N SER A 161 1.93 3.80 3.01
CA SER A 161 1.73 4.57 1.77
C SER A 161 1.21 3.78 0.56
N ASN A 162 1.23 2.44 0.58
CA ASN A 162 0.53 1.60 -0.39
C ASN A 162 -0.87 1.16 0.11
N ARG A 163 -1.01 0.92 1.41
CA ARG A 163 -2.23 0.41 2.05
C ARG A 163 -3.27 1.50 2.35
N ILE A 164 -2.83 2.70 2.72
CA ILE A 164 -3.67 3.86 3.04
C ILE A 164 -4.47 4.35 1.82
N PRO A 165 -3.87 4.55 0.64
CA PRO A 165 -4.66 4.87 -0.55
C PRO A 165 -5.62 3.75 -0.93
N ALA A 166 -5.22 2.49 -0.73
CA ALA A 166 -6.05 1.34 -1.06
C ALA A 166 -7.34 1.30 -0.22
N LEU A 167 -7.23 1.47 1.11
CA LEU A 167 -8.40 1.54 1.98
C LEU A 167 -9.26 2.79 1.71
N CYS A 168 -8.67 3.93 1.32
CA CYS A 168 -9.43 5.14 1.03
C CYS A 168 -10.25 5.05 -0.26
N CYS A 169 -9.68 4.44 -1.30
CA CYS A 169 -10.28 4.38 -2.64
C CYS A 169 -11.00 3.06 -2.93
N GLY A 170 -11.07 2.12 -1.97
CA GLY A 170 -11.77 0.85 -2.16
C GLY A 170 -11.09 -0.05 -3.19
N ILE A 171 -9.76 -0.09 -3.16
CA ILE A 171 -8.95 -1.03 -3.93
C ILE A 171 -8.20 -1.96 -2.97
N THR A 172 -7.45 -2.93 -3.50
CA THR A 172 -6.58 -3.79 -2.68
C THR A 172 -5.10 -3.47 -2.93
N SER A 173 -4.25 -3.85 -1.97
CA SER A 173 -2.80 -3.71 -2.07
C SER A 173 -2.09 -4.68 -1.13
N ILE A 174 -0.81 -4.90 -1.38
CA ILE A 174 0.08 -5.65 -0.49
C ILE A 174 1.39 -4.90 -0.27
N LYS A 175 1.77 -4.79 1.00
CA LYS A 175 3.12 -4.48 1.45
C LYS A 175 3.86 -5.82 1.65
N PRO A 176 4.84 -6.18 0.81
CA PRO A 176 5.68 -7.35 1.09
C PRO A 176 6.60 -7.11 2.29
N SER A 177 7.29 -8.15 2.77
CA SER A 177 8.42 -7.99 3.69
C SER A 177 9.52 -7.16 3.03
N ALA A 178 10.26 -6.40 3.85
CA ALA A 178 11.38 -5.62 3.38
C ALA A 178 12.44 -6.52 2.74
N SER A 179 13.23 -5.92 1.85
CA SER A 179 14.32 -6.61 1.13
C SER A 179 13.89 -7.80 0.27
N ARG A 180 12.59 -7.97 -0.03
CA ARG A 180 12.08 -8.93 -1.05
C ARG A 180 12.07 -8.35 -2.46
N VAL A 181 11.75 -7.06 -2.58
CA VAL A 181 11.65 -6.30 -3.83
C VAL A 181 12.77 -5.24 -3.81
N PRO A 182 13.56 -5.09 -4.88
CA PRO A 182 14.64 -4.11 -4.93
C PRO A 182 14.09 -2.68 -4.85
N PHE A 183 14.75 -1.85 -4.04
CA PHE A 183 14.39 -0.45 -3.80
C PHE A 183 15.39 0.53 -4.44
N SER A 184 16.58 0.05 -4.84
CA SER A 184 17.59 0.86 -5.52
C SER A 184 17.11 1.51 -6.82
N GLY A 185 17.73 2.63 -7.16
CA GLY A 185 17.45 3.39 -8.38
C GLY A 185 16.18 4.23 -8.33
N GLY A 186 15.59 4.45 -7.15
CA GLY A 186 14.46 5.36 -6.95
C GLY A 186 14.74 6.44 -5.90
N VAL A 187 13.72 7.25 -5.59
CA VAL A 187 13.82 8.29 -4.56
C VAL A 187 13.47 7.70 -3.19
N THR A 188 14.49 7.45 -2.37
CA THR A 188 14.32 7.03 -0.96
C THR A 188 13.61 8.11 -0.16
N PRO A 189 12.57 7.77 0.62
CA PRO A 189 11.93 8.75 1.49
C PRO A 189 12.87 9.17 2.62
N GLY A 190 13.01 10.47 2.85
CA GLY A 190 13.79 11.02 3.95
C GLY A 190 15.28 11.23 3.63
N ARG A 191 16.09 11.31 4.69
CA ARG A 191 17.52 11.64 4.59
C ARG A 191 18.38 10.42 4.24
N LEU A 192 19.25 10.55 3.25
CA LEU A 192 20.26 9.55 2.92
C LEU A 192 21.18 9.27 4.12
N GLY A 193 21.46 8.00 4.38
CA GLY A 193 22.26 7.55 5.51
C GLY A 193 21.53 7.58 6.87
N SER A 194 20.20 7.76 6.88
CA SER A 194 19.41 7.68 8.12
C SER A 194 19.55 6.29 8.77
N PRO A 195 19.78 6.19 10.10
CA PRO A 195 19.87 4.91 10.83
C PRO A 195 18.49 4.28 11.11
N GLY A 196 17.46 4.67 10.33
CA GLY A 196 16.08 4.24 10.50
C GLY A 196 15.95 2.72 10.48
N GLN A 197 15.10 2.19 11.36
CA GLN A 197 14.86 0.74 11.51
C GLN A 197 13.65 0.25 10.73
N ILE A 198 12.97 1.15 10.01
CA ILE A 198 11.85 0.83 9.12
C ILE A 198 12.33 1.00 7.69
N LEU A 199 12.48 -0.12 7.00
CA LEU A 199 12.87 -0.11 5.60
C LEU A 199 11.64 0.21 4.74
N PRO A 200 11.73 1.18 3.80
CA PRO A 200 10.70 1.36 2.82
C PRO A 200 10.65 0.15 1.90
N VAL A 201 9.46 -0.24 1.48
CA VAL A 201 9.27 -1.35 0.54
C VAL A 201 8.51 -0.90 -0.68
N ILE A 202 8.62 -1.69 -1.75
CA ILE A 202 7.81 -1.56 -2.95
C ILE A 202 6.83 -2.73 -3.00
N GLY A 203 5.56 -2.42 -3.24
CA GLY A 203 4.51 -3.41 -3.37
C GLY A 203 3.49 -3.00 -4.43
N PRO A 204 2.76 -3.97 -5.01
CA PRO A 204 1.72 -3.66 -5.95
C PRO A 204 0.43 -3.20 -5.25
N CYS A 205 -0.35 -2.39 -5.96
CA CYS A 205 -1.76 -2.12 -5.69
C CYS A 205 -2.58 -2.41 -6.95
N GLY A 206 -3.88 -2.64 -6.79
CA GLY A 206 -4.71 -3.12 -7.89
C GLY A 206 -6.07 -3.59 -7.41
N ARG A 207 -6.66 -4.56 -8.11
CA ARG A 207 -7.97 -5.11 -7.75
C ARG A 207 -7.98 -6.61 -7.52
N THR A 208 -6.88 -7.32 -7.79
CA THR A 208 -6.85 -8.77 -7.64
C THR A 208 -5.55 -9.27 -7.01
N ILE A 209 -5.69 -10.20 -6.07
CA ILE A 209 -4.57 -10.88 -5.39
C ILE A 209 -3.71 -11.67 -6.38
N ARG A 210 -4.33 -12.21 -7.44
CA ARG A 210 -3.64 -12.93 -8.53
C ARG A 210 -2.56 -12.06 -9.19
N ASP A 211 -2.86 -10.79 -9.43
CA ASP A 211 -1.94 -9.89 -10.12
C ASP A 211 -0.76 -9.51 -9.21
N TYR A 212 -0.96 -9.49 -7.89
CA TYR A 212 0.12 -9.29 -6.92
C TYR A 212 1.08 -10.47 -6.86
N GLU A 213 0.54 -11.70 -6.94
CA GLU A 213 1.38 -12.88 -7.10
C GLU A 213 2.19 -12.82 -8.39
N LEU A 214 1.57 -12.43 -9.52
CA LEU A 214 2.27 -12.30 -10.79
C LEU A 214 3.42 -11.30 -10.67
N PHE A 215 3.17 -10.14 -10.06
CA PHE A 215 4.20 -9.13 -9.80
C PHE A 215 5.33 -9.67 -8.92
N LEU A 216 5.02 -10.14 -7.70
CA LEU A 216 6.03 -10.58 -6.74
C LEU A 216 6.84 -11.76 -7.28
N ARG A 217 6.19 -12.74 -7.89
CA ARG A 217 6.87 -13.88 -8.51
C ARG A 217 7.81 -13.42 -9.64
N THR A 218 7.36 -12.50 -10.49
CA THR A 218 8.19 -11.97 -11.59
C THR A 218 9.44 -11.30 -11.06
N VAL A 219 9.29 -10.39 -10.07
CA VAL A 219 10.41 -9.64 -9.51
C VAL A 219 11.35 -10.55 -8.72
N ILE A 220 10.83 -11.40 -7.83
CA ILE A 220 11.68 -12.25 -6.97
C ILE A 220 12.42 -13.30 -7.81
N SER A 221 11.80 -13.81 -8.88
CA SER A 221 12.44 -14.79 -9.77
C SER A 221 13.49 -14.18 -10.71
N SER A 222 13.57 -12.85 -10.83
CA SER A 222 14.54 -12.18 -11.70
C SER A 222 15.95 -12.08 -11.10
N GLN A 223 16.18 -12.73 -9.95
CA GLN A 223 17.43 -12.65 -9.18
C GLN A 223 17.82 -11.22 -8.77
N PRO A 224 16.91 -10.44 -8.15
CA PRO A 224 17.10 -9.01 -7.90
C PRO A 224 18.29 -8.66 -7.00
N TRP A 225 18.79 -9.60 -6.19
CA TRP A 225 20.01 -9.41 -5.38
C TRP A 225 21.28 -9.18 -6.22
N ARG A 226 21.25 -9.48 -7.52
CA ARG A 226 22.34 -9.15 -8.45
C ARG A 226 22.34 -7.67 -8.87
N LEU A 227 21.24 -6.97 -8.65
CA LEU A 227 21.01 -5.59 -9.09
C LEU A 227 20.90 -4.61 -7.91
N ASP A 228 20.52 -5.10 -6.72
CA ASP A 228 20.37 -4.31 -5.51
C ASP A 228 20.95 -5.08 -4.31
N PRO A 229 22.01 -4.55 -3.63
CA PRO A 229 22.67 -5.23 -2.52
C PRO A 229 21.81 -5.32 -1.25
N MET A 230 20.69 -4.58 -1.17
CA MET A 230 19.77 -4.61 -0.03
C MET A 230 18.75 -5.75 -0.13
N VAL A 231 18.70 -6.47 -1.25
CA VAL A 231 17.75 -7.55 -1.47
C VAL A 231 18.30 -8.87 -0.95
N LEU A 232 17.49 -9.57 -0.16
CA LEU A 232 17.82 -10.91 0.31
C LEU A 232 17.58 -11.93 -0.80
N ASN A 233 18.53 -12.85 -0.97
CA ASN A 233 18.38 -13.99 -1.88
C ASN A 233 17.44 -15.05 -1.26
N ILE A 234 16.14 -14.74 -1.23
CA ILE A 234 15.09 -15.66 -0.80
C ILE A 234 14.19 -15.94 -2.01
N PRO A 235 14.14 -17.17 -2.53
CA PRO A 235 13.36 -17.49 -3.71
C PRO A 235 11.86 -17.32 -3.48
N TRP A 236 11.09 -17.26 -4.58
CA TRP A 236 9.64 -17.38 -4.53
C TRP A 236 9.29 -18.83 -4.18
N ARG A 237 8.72 -19.04 -2.99
CA ARG A 237 8.36 -20.37 -2.49
C ARG A 237 6.87 -20.61 -2.71
N ALA A 238 6.50 -21.81 -3.13
CA ALA A 238 5.13 -22.27 -2.96
C ALA A 238 4.93 -22.71 -1.51
N PRO A 239 3.75 -22.47 -0.89
CA PRO A 239 3.46 -23.05 0.40
C PRO A 239 3.44 -24.57 0.28
N ASP A 240 3.93 -25.28 1.30
CA ASP A 240 3.99 -26.76 1.33
C ASP A 240 2.59 -27.42 1.39
N PHE A 241 1.53 -26.63 1.53
CA PHE A 241 0.16 -27.09 1.68
C PHE A 241 -0.84 -26.18 0.95
N SER A 242 -1.98 -26.75 0.56
CA SER A 242 -3.13 -26.00 0.06
C SER A 242 -3.74 -25.18 1.20
N LEU A 243 -3.67 -23.85 1.09
CA LEU A 243 -4.31 -22.95 2.04
C LEU A 243 -5.84 -23.04 2.01
N LYS A 244 -6.44 -23.59 0.93
CA LYS A 244 -7.89 -23.74 0.81
C LYS A 244 -8.47 -24.76 1.80
N ASP A 245 -7.68 -25.77 2.15
CA ASP A 245 -8.11 -26.88 2.99
C ASP A 245 -7.67 -26.70 4.46
N LYS A 246 -6.90 -25.64 4.75
CA LYS A 246 -6.42 -25.32 6.09
C LYS A 246 -7.42 -24.45 6.86
N LYS A 247 -7.72 -24.84 8.10
CA LYS A 247 -8.38 -23.97 9.08
C LYS A 247 -7.40 -22.92 9.58
N LEU A 248 -7.35 -21.79 8.89
CA LEU A 248 -6.49 -20.66 9.26
C LEU A 248 -6.84 -20.10 10.65
N ARG A 249 -5.83 -19.85 11.49
CA ARG A 249 -5.97 -19.19 12.81
C ARG A 249 -5.65 -17.70 12.70
N PHE A 250 -6.59 -16.86 13.14
CA PHE A 250 -6.43 -15.40 13.11
C PHE A 250 -6.37 -14.78 14.51
N GLY A 251 -5.40 -13.90 14.75
CA GLY A 251 -5.40 -12.98 15.88
C GLY A 251 -6.18 -11.71 15.54
N LEU A 252 -7.24 -11.40 16.28
CA LEU A 252 -8.08 -10.22 16.07
C LEU A 252 -7.62 -9.05 16.95
N ILE A 253 -7.22 -7.94 16.30
CA ILE A 253 -6.92 -6.65 16.95
C ILE A 253 -8.04 -5.67 16.58
N HIS A 254 -8.80 -5.17 17.57
CA HIS A 254 -9.92 -4.27 17.32
C HIS A 254 -9.46 -2.83 17.14
N SER A 255 -8.96 -2.21 18.21
CA SER A 255 -8.58 -0.80 18.18
C SER A 255 -7.59 -0.46 19.27
N THR A 256 -6.93 0.69 19.17
CA THR A 256 -6.32 1.31 20.35
C THR A 256 -7.38 2.06 21.15
N LEU A 257 -7.16 2.22 22.45
CA LEU A 257 -8.03 3.07 23.29
C LEU A 257 -8.01 4.52 22.80
N SER A 258 -6.87 4.99 22.32
CA SER A 258 -6.66 6.36 21.84
C SER A 258 -7.20 6.63 20.43
N ARG A 259 -7.54 5.60 19.65
CA ARG A 259 -8.08 5.69 18.28
C ARG A 259 -9.22 4.70 18.08
N PRO A 260 -10.39 4.99 18.66
CA PRO A 260 -11.59 4.17 18.51
C PRO A 260 -12.03 4.12 17.05
N LEU A 261 -12.53 2.97 16.60
CA LEU A 261 -12.99 2.78 15.23
C LEU A 261 -14.28 3.55 14.97
N HIS A 262 -14.32 4.24 13.84
CA HIS A 262 -15.56 4.72 13.27
C HIS A 262 -16.52 3.54 13.06
N PRO A 263 -17.83 3.76 13.23
CA PRO A 263 -18.84 2.72 13.09
C PRO A 263 -18.75 1.82 11.84
N PRO A 264 -18.54 2.34 10.61
CA PRO A 264 -18.37 1.48 9.42
C PRO A 264 -17.17 0.53 9.51
N ILE A 265 -16.05 0.97 10.10
CA ILE A 265 -14.85 0.14 10.26
C ILE A 265 -15.07 -0.91 11.34
N ALA A 266 -15.70 -0.53 12.47
CA ALA A 266 -16.07 -1.49 13.52
C ALA A 266 -17.00 -2.58 12.98
N ARG A 267 -18.00 -2.22 12.17
CA ARG A 267 -18.90 -3.18 11.52
C ARG A 267 -18.18 -4.08 10.51
N ALA A 268 -17.32 -3.50 9.67
CA ALA A 268 -16.54 -4.28 8.71
C ALA A 268 -15.65 -5.30 9.41
N LEU A 269 -14.92 -4.90 10.45
CA LEU A 269 -14.07 -5.79 11.22
C LEU A 269 -14.87 -6.89 11.94
N HIS A 270 -15.98 -6.52 12.57
CA HIS A 270 -16.87 -7.46 13.28
C HIS A 270 -17.45 -8.50 12.33
N SER A 271 -17.97 -8.07 11.17
CA SER A 271 -18.53 -8.98 10.17
C SER A 271 -17.46 -9.88 9.58
N ALA A 272 -16.26 -9.35 9.27
CA ALA A 272 -15.16 -10.17 8.78
C ALA A 272 -14.74 -11.26 9.78
N ALA A 273 -14.55 -10.90 11.06
CA ALA A 273 -14.21 -11.86 12.10
C ALA A 273 -15.30 -12.92 12.30
N THR A 274 -16.58 -12.51 12.24
CA THR A 274 -17.72 -13.41 12.41
C THR A 274 -17.88 -14.36 11.22
N SER A 275 -17.72 -13.87 9.99
CA SER A 275 -17.76 -14.69 8.76
C SER A 275 -16.62 -15.71 8.73
N LEU A 276 -15.40 -15.31 9.10
CA LEU A 276 -14.26 -16.23 9.22
C LEU A 276 -14.51 -17.32 10.27
N LYS A 277 -15.02 -16.94 11.44
CA LYS A 277 -15.39 -17.89 12.49
C LYS A 277 -16.47 -18.87 12.03
N ALA A 278 -17.50 -18.38 11.33
CA ALA A 278 -18.58 -19.20 10.78
C ALA A 278 -18.07 -20.17 9.69
N ALA A 279 -17.06 -19.77 8.91
CA ALA A 279 -16.37 -20.62 7.94
C ALA A 279 -15.38 -21.63 8.60
N GLY A 280 -15.26 -21.66 9.92
CA GLY A 280 -14.45 -22.62 10.66
C GLY A 280 -13.00 -22.17 10.93
N HIS A 281 -12.68 -20.91 10.68
CA HIS A 281 -11.37 -20.31 10.99
C HIS A 281 -11.37 -19.79 12.44
N PRO A 282 -10.53 -20.32 13.34
CA PRO A 282 -10.51 -19.85 14.72
C PRO A 282 -10.05 -18.40 14.84
N ILE A 283 -10.72 -17.63 15.69
CA ILE A 283 -10.39 -16.23 16.00
C ILE A 283 -9.93 -16.14 17.45
N VAL A 284 -8.75 -15.55 17.68
CA VAL A 284 -8.18 -15.31 19.00
C VAL A 284 -8.16 -13.81 19.27
N LEU A 285 -8.75 -13.36 20.39
CA LEU A 285 -8.77 -11.94 20.76
C LEU A 285 -7.41 -11.49 21.27
N PHE A 286 -6.87 -10.41 20.70
CA PHE A 286 -5.49 -9.97 20.93
C PHE A 286 -5.35 -8.63 21.67
N ASP A 287 -6.42 -7.83 21.79
CA ASP A 287 -6.34 -6.48 22.38
C ASP A 287 -5.67 -6.47 23.76
N ASN A 288 -6.01 -7.42 24.63
CA ASN A 288 -5.43 -7.53 25.98
C ASN A 288 -4.04 -8.19 26.00
N LYS A 289 -3.58 -8.77 24.89
CA LYS A 289 -2.29 -9.48 24.78
C LYS A 289 -1.18 -8.60 24.22
N ILE A 290 -1.51 -7.68 23.30
CA ILE A 290 -0.53 -6.81 22.64
C ILE A 290 -0.13 -5.59 23.50
N GLY A 291 -0.90 -5.27 24.54
CA GLY A 291 -0.68 -4.07 25.35
C GLY A 291 -1.01 -2.80 24.58
N ASP A 292 -0.23 -1.73 24.77
CA ASP A 292 -0.49 -0.45 24.12
C ASP A 292 0.19 -0.35 22.74
N MET A 293 -0.56 -0.67 21.69
CA MET A 293 -0.12 -0.52 20.30
C MET A 293 0.19 0.95 19.92
N TYR A 294 -0.45 1.95 20.56
CA TYR A 294 -0.15 3.35 20.30
C TYR A 294 1.27 3.68 20.74
N ALA A 295 1.67 3.24 21.94
CA ALA A 295 3.03 3.39 22.45
C ALA A 295 4.06 2.61 21.60
N ASP A 296 3.72 1.40 21.15
CA ASP A 296 4.60 0.62 20.25
C ASP A 296 4.90 1.37 18.95
N VAL A 297 3.90 2.05 18.38
CA VAL A 297 4.04 2.80 17.12
C VAL A 297 4.61 4.21 17.34
N GLU A 298 4.39 4.84 18.50
CA GLU A 298 5.07 6.08 18.87
C GLU A 298 6.60 5.88 18.83
N LEU A 299 7.08 4.75 19.34
CA LEU A 299 8.50 4.39 19.26
C LEU A 299 8.99 4.32 17.80
N ALA A 300 8.20 3.74 16.91
CA ALA A 300 8.48 3.72 15.47
C ALA A 300 8.61 5.15 14.90
N TRP A 301 7.76 6.08 15.34
CA TRP A 301 7.78 7.47 14.91
C TRP A 301 9.01 8.25 15.40
N LYS A 302 9.54 7.92 16.59
CA LYS A 302 10.81 8.49 17.08
C LYS A 302 11.97 8.21 16.12
N TYR A 303 11.99 7.07 15.42
CA TYR A 303 13.02 6.79 14.41
C TYR A 303 12.94 7.73 13.21
N SER A 304 11.74 8.13 12.78
CA SER A 304 11.56 9.11 11.71
C SER A 304 12.06 10.50 12.11
N MET A 305 12.16 10.79 13.41
CA MET A 305 12.69 12.04 13.96
C MET A 305 14.21 12.04 14.16
N LEU A 306 14.92 10.95 13.81
CA LEU A 306 16.39 10.89 13.84
C LEU A 306 17.07 11.74 12.76
N ASP A 307 16.29 12.49 11.97
CA ASP A 307 16.78 13.54 11.10
C ASP A 307 16.61 14.93 11.75
N PRO A 308 17.57 15.39 12.58
CA PRO A 308 17.48 16.70 13.25
C PRO A 308 17.48 17.87 12.26
N TRP A 309 17.81 17.62 10.98
CA TRP A 309 17.83 18.64 9.95
C TRP A 309 16.48 18.82 9.27
N SER A 310 15.52 17.92 9.52
CA SER A 310 14.23 17.92 8.83
C SER A 310 14.42 18.04 7.32
N THR A 311 15.30 17.20 6.75
CA THR A 311 15.75 17.23 5.36
C THR A 311 14.60 17.40 4.36
N PRO A 312 13.45 16.69 4.48
CA PRO A 312 12.31 16.93 3.59
C PRO A 312 11.80 18.37 3.62
N LEU A 313 11.71 18.99 4.80
CA LEU A 313 11.28 20.40 4.95
C LEU A 313 12.34 21.39 4.46
N LYS A 314 13.63 21.05 4.51
CA LYS A 314 14.70 21.85 3.89
C LYS A 314 14.52 21.92 2.38
N HIS A 315 14.18 20.81 1.72
CA HIS A 315 13.90 20.82 0.28
C HIS A 315 12.67 21.67 -0.05
N VAL A 316 11.61 21.58 0.74
CA VAL A 316 10.43 22.45 0.57
C VAL A 316 10.79 23.93 0.78
N HIS A 317 11.60 24.25 1.78
CA HIS A 317 12.04 25.64 1.98
C HIS A 317 12.91 26.15 0.83
N ALA A 318 13.83 25.32 0.35
CA ALA A 318 14.73 25.67 -0.74
C ALA A 318 14.03 25.86 -2.10
N SER A 319 12.89 25.18 -2.33
CA SER A 319 12.09 25.39 -3.54
C SER A 319 11.32 26.70 -3.55
N GLY A 320 11.16 27.36 -2.39
CA GLY A 320 10.34 28.56 -2.23
C GLY A 320 8.83 28.29 -2.23
N GLU A 321 8.41 27.03 -2.30
CA GLU A 321 7.00 26.65 -2.29
C GLU A 321 6.37 26.69 -0.89
N PRO A 322 5.07 27.01 -0.77
CA PRO A 322 4.36 26.86 0.48
C PRO A 322 4.24 25.39 0.88
N ARG A 323 4.11 25.14 2.19
CA ARG A 323 3.79 23.79 2.69
C ARG A 323 2.32 23.49 2.44
N ILE A 324 2.03 22.30 1.94
CA ILE A 324 0.64 21.82 1.87
C ILE A 324 0.03 21.64 3.28
N PRO A 325 -1.29 21.81 3.46
CA PRO A 325 -1.90 21.78 4.79
C PRO A 325 -1.71 20.44 5.53
N SER A 326 -1.81 19.30 4.84
CA SER A 326 -1.64 17.96 5.42
C SER A 326 -0.25 17.66 6.02
N LEU A 327 0.77 18.48 5.76
CA LEU A 327 2.07 18.36 6.45
C LEU A 327 2.02 18.87 7.89
N SER A 328 1.07 19.73 8.24
CA SER A 328 0.94 20.27 9.60
C SER A 328 0.41 19.23 10.61
N ILE A 329 -0.26 18.18 10.12
CA ILE A 329 -0.90 17.13 10.91
C ILE A 329 -0.24 15.76 10.77
N SER A 330 0.88 15.65 10.04
CA SER A 330 1.60 14.38 9.88
C SER A 330 2.59 14.09 11.01
N GLY A 331 2.79 15.01 11.95
CA GLY A 331 3.64 14.80 13.12
C GLY A 331 2.91 14.10 14.27
N TRP A 332 3.68 13.39 15.12
CA TRP A 332 3.16 12.81 16.36
C TRP A 332 3.09 13.88 17.47
N PRO A 333 1.90 14.24 18.00
CA PRO A 333 1.74 15.38 18.91
C PRO A 333 2.61 15.31 20.17
N GLU A 334 2.73 14.14 20.78
CA GLU A 334 3.45 13.86 22.01
C GLU A 334 4.97 13.95 21.82
N LEU A 335 5.46 13.93 20.57
CA LEU A 335 6.88 13.99 20.26
C LEU A 335 7.37 15.39 19.85
N LYS A 336 6.51 16.42 19.87
CA LYS A 336 6.88 17.79 19.43
C LYS A 336 8.14 18.34 20.10
N THR A 337 8.38 18.00 21.36
CA THR A 337 9.54 18.46 22.14
C THR A 337 10.65 17.42 22.25
N TRP A 338 10.44 16.21 21.72
CA TRP A 338 11.43 15.15 21.75
C TRP A 338 12.60 15.47 20.81
N LYS A 339 13.83 15.18 21.25
CA LYS A 339 15.05 15.43 20.48
C LYS A 339 15.86 14.14 20.34
N PRO A 340 16.41 13.84 19.15
CA PRO A 340 17.24 12.66 18.95
C PRO A 340 18.61 12.80 19.62
N SER A 341 19.13 11.71 20.18
CA SER A 341 20.51 11.56 20.64
C SER A 341 21.00 10.12 20.38
N LEU A 342 22.32 9.89 20.39
CA LEU A 342 22.87 8.53 20.24
C LEU A 342 22.46 7.62 21.41
N GLU A 343 22.44 8.16 22.63
CA GLU A 343 21.96 7.43 23.81
C GLU A 343 20.48 7.04 23.68
N ALA A 344 19.64 7.98 23.24
CA ALA A 344 18.23 7.70 22.98
C ALA A 344 18.07 6.62 21.90
N LEU A 345 18.88 6.66 20.83
CA LEU A 345 18.86 5.64 19.78
C LEU A 345 19.18 4.24 20.33
N TRP A 346 20.19 4.09 21.19
CA TRP A 346 20.49 2.80 21.82
C TRP A 346 19.33 2.30 22.70
N GLY A 347 18.76 3.17 23.53
CA GLY A 347 17.59 2.83 24.35
C GLY A 347 16.38 2.42 23.49
N MET A 348 16.14 3.15 22.40
CA MET A 348 15.08 2.84 21.42
C MET A 348 15.31 1.49 20.74
N ASN A 349 16.56 1.13 20.43
CA ASN A 349 16.87 -0.19 19.84
C ASN A 349 16.53 -1.34 20.80
N VAL A 350 16.80 -1.17 22.11
CA VAL A 350 16.41 -2.15 23.13
C VAL A 350 14.88 -2.26 23.22
N GLN A 351 14.18 -1.13 23.28
CA GLN A 351 12.71 -1.13 23.30
C GLN A 351 12.12 -1.80 22.05
N ARG A 352 12.68 -1.50 20.87
CA ARG A 352 12.29 -2.13 19.60
C ARG A 352 12.43 -3.64 19.66
N ALA A 353 13.56 -4.15 20.16
CA ALA A 353 13.77 -5.59 20.29
C ALA A 353 12.68 -6.24 21.18
N GLY A 354 12.26 -5.57 22.25
CA GLY A 354 11.13 -5.97 23.09
C GLY A 354 9.81 -6.02 22.32
N VAL A 355 9.49 -5.00 21.53
CA VAL A 355 8.28 -4.97 20.69
C VAL A 355 8.29 -6.12 19.68
N LEU A 356 9.39 -6.30 18.94
CA LEU A 356 9.52 -7.39 17.96
C LEU A 356 9.34 -8.76 18.62
N LYS A 357 9.98 -8.97 19.78
CA LYS A 357 9.87 -10.23 20.51
C LYS A 357 8.45 -10.48 21.00
N LYS A 358 7.76 -9.45 21.49
CA LYS A 358 6.35 -9.53 21.95
C LYS A 358 5.44 -10.03 20.83
N TYR A 359 5.42 -9.38 19.67
CA TYR A 359 4.55 -9.79 18.56
C TYR A 359 4.97 -11.15 17.98
N GLN A 360 6.28 -11.44 17.90
CA GLN A 360 6.77 -12.74 17.46
C GLN A 360 6.31 -13.88 18.38
N SER A 361 6.46 -13.72 19.70
CA SER A 361 5.98 -14.69 20.69
C SER A 361 4.48 -14.89 20.56
N LEU A 362 3.69 -13.81 20.48
CA LEU A 362 2.23 -13.93 20.32
C LEU A 362 1.82 -14.70 19.07
N MET A 363 2.49 -14.46 17.93
CA MET A 363 2.22 -15.21 16.70
C MET A 363 2.56 -16.70 16.83
N VAL A 364 3.60 -17.05 17.60
CA VAL A 364 4.07 -18.44 17.77
C VAL A 364 3.27 -19.18 18.85
N ASP A 365 3.12 -18.58 20.03
CA ASP A 365 2.45 -19.18 21.19
C ASP A 365 0.97 -19.43 20.90
N GLU A 366 0.36 -18.58 20.07
CA GLU A 366 -1.00 -18.74 19.57
C GLU A 366 -1.04 -19.38 18.18
N ASP A 367 0.03 -19.99 17.67
CA ASP A 367 0.04 -20.70 16.36
C ASP A 367 -0.77 -19.97 15.27
N LEU A 368 -0.48 -18.68 15.09
CA LEU A 368 -1.25 -17.83 14.18
C LEU A 368 -0.75 -17.98 12.75
N ASP A 369 -1.72 -17.95 11.83
CA ASP A 369 -1.46 -17.80 10.41
C ASP A 369 -1.36 -16.33 10.02
N ALA A 370 -2.23 -15.49 10.58
CA ALA A 370 -2.26 -14.05 10.33
C ALA A 370 -2.94 -13.27 11.46
N LEU A 371 -2.70 -11.96 11.47
CA LEU A 371 -3.54 -11.00 12.22
C LEU A 371 -4.64 -10.47 11.32
N LEU A 372 -5.84 -10.33 11.88
CA LEU A 372 -6.97 -9.60 11.33
C LEU A 372 -7.12 -8.31 12.14
N MET A 373 -7.00 -7.16 11.49
CA MET A 373 -7.05 -5.85 12.15
C MET A 373 -7.59 -4.80 11.18
N PRO A 374 -8.01 -3.61 11.63
CA PRO A 374 -8.33 -2.53 10.69
C PRO A 374 -7.04 -1.99 10.06
N GLY A 375 -7.14 -1.41 8.85
CA GLY A 375 -6.03 -0.67 8.25
C GLY A 375 -5.93 0.78 8.75
N TYR A 376 -7.04 1.31 9.28
CA TYR A 376 -7.19 2.67 9.77
C TYR A 376 -8.50 2.76 10.56
N GLN A 377 -8.61 3.67 11.52
CA GLN A 377 -9.79 3.78 12.37
C GLN A 377 -11.02 4.36 11.67
N ALA A 378 -10.89 4.96 10.48
CA ALA A 378 -11.99 5.56 9.74
C ALA A 378 -12.04 5.05 8.29
N VAL A 379 -13.16 5.30 7.60
CA VAL A 379 -13.16 5.36 6.13
C VAL A 379 -12.36 6.59 5.68
N ALA A 380 -12.21 6.82 4.36
CA ALA A 380 -11.49 7.99 3.86
C ALA A 380 -11.99 9.30 4.53
N PRO A 381 -11.14 10.05 5.24
CA PRO A 381 -11.56 11.27 5.91
C PRO A 381 -11.54 12.46 4.95
N LYS A 382 -11.97 13.63 5.44
CA LYS A 382 -11.88 14.90 4.68
C LYS A 382 -10.41 15.22 4.37
N HIS A 383 -10.18 16.00 3.31
CA HIS A 383 -8.84 16.48 2.96
C HIS A 383 -8.10 17.03 4.17
N ASP A 384 -6.80 16.77 4.25
CA ASP A 384 -5.93 17.30 5.29
C ASP A 384 -6.31 16.90 6.74
N THR A 385 -7.10 15.84 6.94
CA THR A 385 -7.54 15.37 8.27
C THR A 385 -7.20 13.91 8.60
N TYR A 386 -6.35 13.25 7.81
CA TYR A 386 -6.02 11.83 8.04
C TYR A 386 -5.31 11.55 9.38
N GLY A 387 -4.37 12.40 9.81
CA GLY A 387 -3.66 12.21 11.07
C GLY A 387 -2.76 10.96 11.09
N LEU A 388 -2.75 10.21 12.19
CA LEU A 388 -1.75 9.17 12.46
C LEU A 388 -2.12 7.79 11.87
N PRO A 389 -1.23 7.17 11.06
CA PRO A 389 -1.46 5.86 10.45
C PRO A 389 -1.02 4.69 11.35
N ILE A 390 -1.55 4.62 12.58
CA ILE A 390 -1.06 3.66 13.61
C ILE A 390 -1.12 2.21 13.13
N TYR A 391 -2.27 1.80 12.59
CA TYR A 391 -2.54 0.41 12.21
C TYR A 391 -1.69 -0.09 11.04
N THR A 392 -1.44 0.74 10.02
CA THR A 392 -0.55 0.36 8.94
C THR A 392 0.92 0.42 9.36
N THR A 393 1.30 1.41 10.17
CA THR A 393 2.68 1.57 10.64
C THR A 393 3.14 0.39 11.49
N LEU A 394 2.25 -0.23 12.27
CA LEU A 394 2.59 -1.44 13.03
C LEU A 394 3.20 -2.52 12.13
N ALA A 395 2.62 -2.83 10.98
CA ALA A 395 3.16 -3.86 10.09
C ALA A 395 4.50 -3.47 9.46
N ASN A 396 4.77 -2.18 9.24
CA ASN A 396 6.11 -1.72 8.83
C ASN A 396 7.10 -1.87 9.97
N TRP A 397 6.69 -1.53 11.19
CA TRP A 397 7.52 -1.57 12.38
C TRP A 397 8.00 -2.98 12.71
N LEU A 398 7.10 -3.96 12.54
CA LEU A 398 7.38 -5.39 12.70
C LEU A 398 8.06 -6.02 11.48
N ASP A 399 8.10 -5.33 10.34
CA ASP A 399 8.44 -5.86 9.02
C ASP A 399 7.65 -7.11 8.60
N TYR A 400 6.36 -7.13 8.94
CA TYR A 400 5.46 -8.21 8.55
C TYR A 400 4.79 -7.83 7.22
N PRO A 401 4.62 -8.76 6.28
CA PRO A 401 3.88 -8.46 5.06
C PRO A 401 2.41 -8.21 5.44
N ALA A 402 1.77 -7.27 4.77
CA ALA A 402 0.39 -6.87 5.09
C ALA A 402 -0.39 -6.47 3.85
N GLY A 403 -1.66 -6.83 3.79
CA GLY A 403 -2.53 -6.46 2.68
C GLY A 403 -3.87 -5.88 3.13
N ILE A 404 -4.45 -5.04 2.28
CA ILE A 404 -5.78 -4.43 2.48
C ILE A 404 -6.79 -5.16 1.61
N LEU A 405 -7.94 -5.49 2.21
CA LEU A 405 -9.13 -5.96 1.50
C LEU A 405 -10.28 -4.98 1.78
N THR A 406 -10.95 -4.53 0.73
CA THR A 406 -12.21 -3.80 0.86
C THR A 406 -13.29 -4.77 1.35
N HIS A 407 -13.99 -4.41 2.42
CA HIS A 407 -15.05 -5.24 2.99
C HIS A 407 -16.15 -4.35 3.54
N GLY A 408 -17.30 -4.41 2.88
CA GLY A 408 -18.44 -3.55 3.18
C GLY A 408 -18.26 -2.10 2.72
N TRP A 409 -19.37 -1.38 2.78
CA TRP A 409 -19.48 0.04 2.49
C TRP A 409 -20.17 0.70 3.68
N ALA A 410 -19.76 1.91 4.02
CA ALA A 410 -20.40 2.68 5.09
C ALA A 410 -21.88 2.88 4.77
N GLU A 411 -22.72 2.63 5.76
CA GLU A 411 -24.17 2.70 5.64
C GLU A 411 -24.73 3.17 6.97
N ARG A 412 -25.18 4.43 7.03
CA ARG A 412 -25.59 5.12 8.26
C ARG A 412 -26.55 4.29 9.12
N LYS A 413 -27.49 3.57 8.48
CA LYS A 413 -28.49 2.76 9.19
C LYS A 413 -27.85 1.56 9.89
N ALA A 414 -27.05 0.77 9.16
CA ALA A 414 -26.36 -0.40 9.71
C ALA A 414 -25.26 -0.01 10.70
N ASP A 415 -24.58 1.11 10.43
CA ASP A 415 -23.48 1.62 11.24
C ASP A 415 -23.94 2.13 12.62
N LYS A 416 -25.21 2.53 12.77
CA LYS A 416 -25.73 3.06 14.04
C LYS A 416 -25.53 2.11 15.23
N GLN A 417 -25.56 0.79 15.01
CA GLN A 417 -25.34 -0.22 16.06
C GLN A 417 -23.90 -0.26 16.58
N PHE A 418 -22.95 0.27 15.81
CA PHE A 418 -21.53 0.30 16.12
C PHE A 418 -21.08 1.68 16.63
N LEU A 419 -22.00 2.64 16.72
CA LEU A 419 -21.73 3.94 17.31
C LEU A 419 -21.54 3.81 18.83
N ARG A 420 -20.40 4.27 19.32
CA ARG A 420 -20.11 4.36 20.75
C ARG A 420 -20.34 5.78 21.25
N GLU A 421 -21.24 5.92 22.22
CA GLU A 421 -21.53 7.19 22.91
C GLU A 421 -20.39 7.56 23.87
N GLY A 422 -20.15 8.87 24.05
CA GLY A 422 -19.13 9.39 24.98
C GLY A 422 -17.67 9.21 24.52
N VAL A 423 -17.45 8.69 23.31
CA VAL A 423 -16.12 8.44 22.73
C VAL A 423 -15.75 9.55 21.74
N VAL A 424 -14.51 10.03 21.82
CA VAL A 424 -13.95 10.99 20.86
C VAL A 424 -13.28 10.22 19.72
N TYR A 425 -13.82 10.38 18.51
CA TYR A 425 -13.21 9.84 17.30
C TYR A 425 -12.17 10.80 16.75
N ASP A 426 -11.04 10.26 16.28
CA ASP A 426 -10.00 11.00 15.58
C ASP A 426 -9.64 10.26 14.27
N PRO A 427 -9.98 10.82 13.09
CA PRO A 427 -10.66 12.10 12.88
C PRO A 427 -12.12 12.07 13.37
N PRO A 428 -12.78 13.23 13.52
CA PRO A 428 -14.20 13.27 13.90
C PRO A 428 -15.07 12.44 12.95
N TYR A 429 -15.96 11.62 13.51
CA TYR A 429 -16.89 10.82 12.71
C TYR A 429 -18.02 11.70 12.15
N ASP A 430 -18.12 11.74 10.83
CA ASP A 430 -19.18 12.43 10.08
C ASP A 430 -19.94 11.37 9.26
N PRO A 431 -21.16 10.98 9.69
CA PRO A 431 -21.92 9.91 9.03
C PRO A 431 -22.40 10.29 7.62
N GLU A 432 -22.49 11.58 7.28
CA GLU A 432 -22.86 12.03 5.94
C GLU A 432 -21.67 11.97 4.99
N ALA A 433 -20.51 12.43 5.45
CA ALA A 433 -19.26 12.24 4.72
C ALA A 433 -18.94 10.76 4.52
N ALA A 434 -19.16 9.91 5.54
CA ALA A 434 -18.86 8.49 5.49
C ALA A 434 -19.77 7.68 4.55
N GLU A 435 -21.06 8.04 4.41
CA GLU A 435 -22.06 7.24 3.67
C GLU A 435 -21.57 6.76 2.30
N GLY A 436 -21.61 5.45 2.00
CA GLY A 436 -21.18 4.90 0.73
C GLY A 436 -19.67 4.92 0.48
N MET A 437 -18.84 5.28 1.48
CA MET A 437 -17.40 5.10 1.39
C MET A 437 -16.98 3.65 1.67
N PRO A 438 -15.93 3.15 1.00
CA PRO A 438 -15.45 1.79 1.22
C PRO A 438 -14.93 1.62 2.65
N ALA A 439 -15.31 0.51 3.28
CA ALA A 439 -14.70 0.03 4.51
C ALA A 439 -13.69 -1.09 4.20
N HIS A 440 -12.90 -1.49 5.19
CA HIS A 440 -11.73 -2.35 4.95
C HIS A 440 -11.32 -3.18 6.15
N VAL A 441 -10.55 -4.22 5.85
CA VAL A 441 -9.75 -4.97 6.81
C VAL A 441 -8.31 -5.09 6.32
N GLN A 442 -7.39 -5.20 7.26
CA GLN A 442 -5.98 -5.47 7.03
C GLN A 442 -5.65 -6.88 7.51
N ILE A 443 -4.98 -7.64 6.65
CA ILE A 443 -4.45 -8.97 6.96
C ILE A 443 -2.93 -8.85 7.06
N VAL A 444 -2.36 -9.20 8.21
CA VAL A 444 -0.91 -9.15 8.44
C VAL A 444 -0.39 -10.57 8.59
N GLY A 445 0.55 -10.95 7.73
CA GLY A 445 1.14 -12.28 7.69
C GLY A 445 2.39 -12.40 8.56
N LYS A 446 3.16 -13.46 8.31
CA LYS A 446 4.46 -13.71 8.93
C LYS A 446 5.60 -13.16 8.06
N PRO A 447 6.71 -12.71 8.66
CA PRO A 447 7.83 -12.14 7.90
C PRO A 447 8.36 -13.14 6.87
N PHE A 448 8.63 -12.67 5.65
CA PHE A 448 9.12 -13.45 4.50
C PHE A 448 8.19 -14.59 4.02
N MET A 449 6.92 -14.55 4.43
CA MET A 449 5.85 -15.47 4.00
C MET A 449 4.86 -14.74 3.07
N ASP A 450 5.37 -13.96 2.12
CA ASP A 450 4.58 -13.10 1.22
C ASP A 450 3.59 -13.90 0.36
N LYS A 451 4.01 -15.08 -0.13
CA LYS A 451 3.15 -15.96 -0.93
C LYS A 451 2.04 -16.57 -0.08
N GLU A 452 2.35 -16.98 1.14
CA GLU A 452 1.38 -17.48 2.09
C GLU A 452 0.36 -16.40 2.44
N LEU A 453 0.80 -15.16 2.67
CA LEU A 453 -0.11 -14.04 2.90
C LEU A 453 -1.08 -13.83 1.74
N LEU A 454 -0.61 -13.87 0.49
CA LEU A 454 -1.51 -13.76 -0.68
C LEU A 454 -2.55 -14.89 -0.68
N GLY A 455 -2.16 -16.11 -0.34
CA GLY A 455 -3.09 -17.23 -0.22
C GLY A 455 -4.09 -17.05 0.93
N ILE A 456 -3.65 -16.57 2.09
CA ILE A 456 -4.51 -16.23 3.24
C ILE A 456 -5.50 -15.14 2.83
N MET A 457 -5.03 -14.05 2.21
CA MET A 457 -5.89 -12.98 1.71
C MET A 457 -6.94 -13.52 0.73
N LYS A 458 -6.59 -14.49 -0.12
CA LYS A 458 -7.55 -15.10 -1.06
C LYS A 458 -8.62 -15.92 -0.36
N VAL A 459 -8.25 -16.65 0.71
CA VAL A 459 -9.22 -17.36 1.56
C VAL A 459 -10.15 -16.35 2.23
N VAL A 460 -9.61 -15.28 2.80
CA VAL A 460 -10.40 -14.21 3.43
C VAL A 460 -11.36 -13.59 2.41
N GLU A 461 -10.87 -13.17 1.25
CA GLU A 461 -11.69 -12.59 0.15
C GLU A 461 -12.88 -13.50 -0.19
N ILE A 462 -12.65 -14.80 -0.40
CA ILE A 462 -13.71 -15.78 -0.71
C ILE A 462 -14.75 -15.90 0.42
N VAL A 463 -14.30 -15.89 1.68
CA VAL A 463 -15.21 -15.97 2.84
C VAL A 463 -16.06 -14.70 2.94
N LEU A 464 -15.44 -13.53 2.73
CA LEU A 464 -16.12 -12.24 2.81
C LEU A 464 -17.14 -12.08 1.68
N GLU A 465 -16.79 -12.45 0.43
CA GLU A 465 -17.68 -12.42 -0.74
C GLU A 465 -18.94 -13.29 -0.57
N LYS A 466 -18.84 -14.42 0.16
CA LYS A 466 -20.01 -15.28 0.44
C LYS A 466 -20.94 -14.74 1.52
N SER A 467 -20.46 -13.78 2.31
CA SER A 467 -21.18 -13.21 3.45
C SER A 467 -21.71 -11.80 3.22
N ALA A 468 -21.26 -11.15 2.13
CA ALA A 468 -21.76 -9.87 1.64
C ALA A 468 -23.07 -10.07 0.87
#